data_AF-I5AXR1-F1
#
_entry.id   AF-I5AXR1-F1
#
_cell.length_a   1.000
_cell.length_b   1.000
_cell.length_c   1.000
_cell.angle_alpha   90.00
_cell.angle_beta   90.00
_cell.angle_gamma   90.00
#
_symmetry.space_group_name_H-M   'P 1'
#
loop_
_entity.id
_entity.type
_entity.pdbx_description
1 polymer ?
#
loop_
_entity_poly.entity_id
_entity_poly.type
_entity_poly.pdbx_seq_one_letter_code
_entity_poly.pdbx_strand_id
1 'polypeptide(L)'
;MDKYLKMFAPLMKKSIRKRFNKKLADKAIRRGKSEYKGLLCRADDLGPGNPMAMNAYFAYVFARAWLGSGKEITPDEMALVMTDVLESRLLRTVFGMTDLNKTPKKWERDMRKYEAWYKAHGKDYPVNWVVGDKVKIRNEDERIIAESFLYTLNSEGKQP
;
A
#
# COMPACT_ATOMS: atom_id res chain seq x y z
N MET A 1 11.63 -4.28 7.44
CA MET A 1 11.17 -4.01 6.06
C MET A 1 11.47 -5.17 5.09
N ASP A 2 12.70 -5.71 5.10
CA ASP A 2 13.14 -6.80 4.21
C ASP A 2 12.28 -8.10 4.29
N LYS A 3 11.64 -8.34 5.44
CA LYS A 3 10.71 -9.46 5.67
C LYS A 3 9.49 -9.44 4.74
N TYR A 4 8.84 -8.28 4.55
CA TYR A 4 7.67 -8.17 3.68
C TYR A 4 8.07 -8.37 2.22
N LEU A 5 9.19 -7.80 1.78
CA LEU A 5 9.67 -8.00 0.41
C LEU A 5 9.95 -9.48 0.11
N LYS A 6 10.60 -10.20 1.03
CA LYS A 6 10.89 -11.64 0.89
C LYS A 6 9.61 -12.48 0.82
N MET A 7 8.57 -12.09 1.56
CA MET A 7 7.30 -12.81 1.60
C MET A 7 6.40 -12.52 0.38
N PHE A 8 6.26 -11.26 -0.02
CA PHE A 8 5.32 -10.84 -1.06
C PHE A 8 5.90 -11.00 -2.48
N ALA A 9 7.21 -10.81 -2.67
CA ALA A 9 7.84 -10.93 -3.98
C ALA A 9 7.56 -12.25 -4.72
N PRO A 10 7.66 -13.45 -4.10
CA PRO A 10 7.35 -14.70 -4.79
C PRO A 10 5.87 -14.82 -5.18
N LEU A 11 4.96 -14.30 -4.35
CA LEU A 11 3.53 -14.31 -4.61
C LEU A 11 3.17 -13.38 -5.79
N MET A 12 3.68 -12.15 -5.76
CA MET A 12 3.53 -11.20 -6.89
C MET A 12 4.14 -11.78 -8.17
N LYS A 13 5.33 -12.36 -8.10
CA LYS A 13 5.99 -13.01 -9.25
C LYS A 13 5.12 -14.10 -9.86
N LYS A 14 4.52 -14.94 -9.02
CA LYS A 14 3.65 -16.04 -9.44
C LYS A 14 2.39 -15.50 -10.12
N SER A 15 1.72 -14.51 -9.54
CA SER A 15 0.52 -13.89 -10.11
C SER A 15 0.83 -13.20 -11.45
N ILE A 16 1.85 -12.34 -11.51
CA ILE A 16 2.26 -11.66 -12.76
C ILE A 16 2.64 -12.67 -13.85
N ARG A 17 3.38 -13.74 -13.50
CA ARG A 17 3.74 -14.78 -14.47
C ARG A 17 2.51 -15.51 -15.03
N LYS A 18 1.49 -15.76 -14.20
CA LYS A 18 0.25 -16.43 -14.60
C LYS A 18 -0.60 -15.57 -15.53
N ARG A 19 -0.68 -14.27 -15.24
CA ARG A 19 -1.53 -13.31 -15.98
C ARG A 19 -0.88 -12.81 -17.26
N PHE A 20 0.45 -12.71 -17.26
CA PHE A 20 1.22 -12.15 -18.36
C PHE A 20 2.22 -13.19 -18.87
N ASN A 21 3.49 -13.00 -18.55
CA ASN A 21 4.56 -13.89 -18.97
C ASN A 21 5.73 -13.87 -17.97
N LYS A 22 6.61 -14.86 -18.09
CA LYS A 22 7.77 -15.02 -17.21
C LYS A 22 8.73 -13.82 -17.29
N LYS A 23 8.97 -13.28 -18.49
CA LYS A 23 9.91 -12.17 -18.72
C LYS A 23 9.47 -10.92 -17.97
N LEU A 24 8.18 -10.57 -18.03
CA LEU A 24 7.61 -9.43 -17.32
C LEU A 24 7.65 -9.63 -15.80
N ALA A 25 7.30 -10.83 -15.32
CA ALA A 25 7.38 -11.16 -13.90
C ALA A 25 8.81 -11.06 -13.34
N ASP A 26 9.80 -11.57 -14.08
CA ASP A 26 11.21 -11.46 -13.71
C ASP A 26 11.69 -10.00 -13.70
N LYS A 27 11.30 -9.22 -14.72
CA LYS A 27 11.60 -7.79 -14.81
C LYS A 27 11.02 -7.02 -13.62
N ALA A 28 9.73 -7.20 -13.33
CA ALA A 28 9.00 -6.55 -12.25
C ALA A 28 9.67 -6.73 -10.88
N ILE A 29 10.03 -7.97 -10.54
CA ILE A 29 10.64 -8.27 -9.25
C ILE A 29 12.10 -7.81 -9.19
N ARG A 30 12.87 -8.00 -10.26
CA ARG A 30 14.29 -7.63 -10.26
C ARG A 30 14.48 -6.11 -10.22
N ARG A 31 13.87 -5.39 -11.16
CA ARG A 31 13.98 -3.92 -11.25
C ARG A 31 13.29 -3.23 -10.09
N GLY A 32 12.18 -3.79 -9.60
CA GLY A 32 11.47 -3.23 -8.46
C GLY A 32 12.34 -3.05 -7.22
N LYS A 33 13.43 -3.82 -7.01
CA LYS A 33 14.34 -3.57 -5.87
C LYS A 33 14.93 -2.15 -5.89
N SER A 34 15.32 -1.68 -7.09
CA SER A 34 15.85 -0.33 -7.30
C SER A 34 14.77 0.71 -7.08
N GLU A 35 13.61 0.51 -7.73
CA GLU A 35 12.46 1.42 -7.63
C GLU A 35 12.00 1.62 -6.19
N TYR A 36 11.95 0.54 -5.41
CA TYR A 36 11.57 0.57 -4.01
C TYR A 36 12.53 1.38 -3.14
N LYS A 37 13.85 1.22 -3.36
CA LYS A 37 14.84 2.05 -2.67
C LYS A 37 14.66 3.53 -3.05
N GLY A 38 14.48 3.82 -4.33
CA GLY A 38 14.22 5.18 -4.80
C GLY A 38 12.97 5.80 -4.18
N LEU A 39 11.87 5.05 -4.13
CA LEU A 39 10.62 5.43 -3.46
C LEU A 39 10.86 5.80 -2.00
N LEU A 40 11.53 4.93 -1.24
CA LEU A 40 11.79 5.17 0.19
C LEU A 40 12.74 6.33 0.44
N CYS A 41 13.69 6.58 -0.45
CA CYS A 41 14.59 7.72 -0.32
C CYS A 41 13.90 9.06 -0.59
N ARG A 42 12.79 9.06 -1.34
CA ARG A 42 12.02 10.26 -1.67
C ARG A 42 10.76 10.44 -0.82
N ALA A 43 10.26 9.36 -0.23
CA ALA A 43 9.09 9.41 0.63
C ALA A 43 9.39 10.26 1.87
N ASP A 44 8.43 11.10 2.23
CA ASP A 44 8.49 11.86 3.47
C ASP A 44 8.61 10.92 4.69
N ASP A 45 9.30 11.40 5.73
CA ASP A 45 9.29 10.69 7.01
C ASP A 45 7.84 10.63 7.54
N LEU A 46 7.37 9.43 7.82
CA LEU A 46 6.02 9.19 8.35
C LEU A 46 5.95 9.35 9.88
N GLY A 47 7.10 9.58 10.51
CA GLY A 47 7.25 9.82 11.92
C GLY A 47 7.36 8.56 12.78
N PRO A 48 8.17 8.60 13.84
CA PRO A 48 8.42 7.46 14.70
C PRO A 48 7.14 7.02 15.42
N GLY A 49 6.88 5.72 15.43
CA GLY A 49 5.72 5.15 16.12
C GLY A 49 4.36 5.42 15.47
N ASN A 50 4.32 6.00 14.26
CA ASN A 50 3.07 6.22 13.53
C ASN A 50 2.34 4.88 13.30
N PRO A 51 1.12 4.68 13.86
CA PRO A 51 0.37 3.44 13.71
C PRO A 51 0.04 3.07 12.26
N MET A 52 0.00 4.06 11.35
CA MET A 52 -0.31 3.88 9.93
C MET A 52 0.92 3.67 9.06
N ALA A 53 2.14 3.88 9.55
CA ALA A 53 3.35 3.77 8.74
C ALA A 53 3.51 2.38 8.11
N MET A 54 3.10 1.33 8.84
CA MET A 54 3.14 -0.04 8.32
C MET A 54 2.25 -0.23 7.08
N ASN A 55 1.08 0.42 7.02
CA ASN A 55 0.18 0.34 5.86
C ASN A 55 0.80 1.00 4.62
N ALA A 56 1.49 2.14 4.80
CA ALA A 56 2.22 2.79 3.72
C ALA A 56 3.37 1.92 3.19
N TYR A 57 4.21 1.38 4.08
CA TYR A 57 5.28 0.46 3.67
C TYR A 57 4.75 -0.79 2.98
N PHE A 58 3.60 -1.30 3.42
CA PHE A 58 2.93 -2.42 2.78
C PHE A 58 2.50 -2.08 1.35
N ALA A 59 1.89 -0.91 1.13
CA ALA A 59 1.50 -0.45 -0.21
C ALA A 59 2.72 -0.29 -1.14
N TYR A 60 3.85 0.21 -0.63
CA TYR A 60 5.09 0.34 -1.41
C TYR A 60 5.63 -0.99 -1.94
N VAL A 61 5.34 -2.13 -1.28
CA VAL A 61 5.73 -3.45 -1.78
C VAL A 61 5.05 -3.79 -3.10
N PHE A 62 3.80 -3.38 -3.29
CA PHE A 62 3.06 -3.56 -4.54
C PHE A 62 3.46 -2.51 -5.58
N ALA A 63 3.59 -1.24 -5.18
CA ALA A 63 4.06 -0.16 -6.05
C ALA A 63 5.44 -0.49 -6.66
N ARG A 64 6.33 -1.11 -5.87
CA ARG A 64 7.61 -1.65 -6.32
C ARG A 64 7.48 -2.58 -7.53
N ALA A 65 6.54 -3.54 -7.49
CA ALA A 65 6.39 -4.52 -8.56
C ALA A 65 5.84 -3.86 -9.83
N TRP A 66 4.90 -2.92 -9.64
CA TRP A 66 4.33 -2.13 -10.72
C TRP A 66 5.39 -1.24 -11.40
N LEU A 67 6.13 -0.44 -10.66
CA LEU A 67 7.22 0.39 -11.18
C LEU A 67 8.32 -0.46 -11.81
N GLY A 68 8.68 -1.58 -11.19
CA GLY A 68 9.66 -2.51 -11.73
C GLY A 68 9.23 -3.13 -13.07
N SER A 69 7.93 -3.24 -13.34
CA SER A 69 7.40 -3.66 -14.64
C SER A 69 7.66 -2.63 -15.74
N GLY A 70 8.02 -1.40 -15.38
CA GLY A 70 8.07 -0.25 -16.29
C GLY A 70 6.68 0.29 -16.61
N LYS A 71 5.71 0.12 -15.70
CA LYS A 71 4.28 0.45 -15.89
C LYS A 71 3.63 -0.27 -17.08
N GLU A 72 4.20 -1.42 -17.49
CA GLU A 72 3.61 -2.30 -18.52
C GLU A 72 2.35 -3.02 -18.01
N ILE A 73 2.23 -3.18 -16.69
CA ILE A 73 1.01 -3.66 -16.04
C ILE A 73 0.15 -2.43 -15.72
N THR A 74 -1.10 -2.40 -16.13
CA THR A 74 -2.01 -1.28 -15.82
C THR A 74 -2.41 -1.27 -14.33
N PRO A 75 -2.94 -0.16 -13.78
CA PRO A 75 -3.44 -0.14 -12.41
C PRO A 75 -4.53 -1.20 -12.13
N ASP A 76 -5.48 -1.38 -13.04
CA ASP A 76 -6.56 -2.37 -12.90
C ASP A 76 -6.01 -3.80 -12.90
N GLU A 77 -5.03 -4.07 -13.75
CA GLU A 77 -4.33 -5.34 -13.76
C GLU A 77 -3.51 -5.58 -12.49
N MET A 78 -2.86 -4.54 -11.96
CA MET A 78 -2.17 -4.62 -10.69
C MET A 78 -3.13 -4.86 -9.53
N ALA A 79 -4.36 -4.33 -9.57
CA ALA A 79 -5.38 -4.65 -8.58
C ALA A 79 -5.68 -6.16 -8.58
N LEU A 80 -5.78 -6.79 -9.76
CA LEU A 80 -5.95 -8.25 -9.85
C LEU A 80 -4.73 -9.02 -9.32
N VAL A 81 -3.52 -8.53 -9.54
CA VAL A 81 -2.29 -9.10 -8.94
C VAL A 81 -2.31 -8.97 -7.42
N MET A 82 -2.72 -7.81 -6.90
CA MET A 82 -2.87 -7.57 -5.47
C MET A 82 -3.89 -8.51 -4.86
N THR A 83 -5.05 -8.68 -5.49
CA THR A 83 -6.08 -9.63 -5.06
C THR A 83 -5.53 -11.05 -4.97
N ASP A 84 -4.87 -11.57 -6.01
CA ASP A 84 -4.27 -12.92 -5.98
C ASP A 84 -3.30 -13.10 -4.80
N VAL A 85 -2.53 -12.06 -4.48
CA VAL A 85 -1.56 -12.09 -3.38
C VAL A 85 -2.30 -12.06 -2.05
N LEU A 86 -3.18 -11.10 -1.82
CA LEU A 86 -3.91 -10.93 -0.55
C LEU A 86 -4.82 -12.12 -0.24
N GLU A 87 -5.44 -12.71 -1.25
CA GLU A 87 -6.26 -13.92 -1.12
C GLU A 87 -5.45 -15.21 -1.03
N SER A 88 -4.13 -15.15 -1.24
CA SER A 88 -3.29 -16.34 -1.18
C SER A 88 -3.42 -17.03 0.17
N ARG A 89 -3.61 -18.35 0.13
CA ARG A 89 -3.75 -19.18 1.34
C ARG A 89 -2.60 -18.93 2.33
N LEU A 90 -1.39 -18.74 1.82
CA LEU A 90 -0.21 -18.44 2.63
C LEU A 90 -0.38 -17.15 3.44
N LEU A 91 -0.80 -16.05 2.80
CA LEU A 91 -0.99 -14.78 3.51
C LEU A 91 -2.20 -14.81 4.44
N ARG A 92 -3.30 -15.44 4.02
CA ARG A 92 -4.47 -15.62 4.90
C ARG A 92 -4.12 -16.37 6.18
N THR A 93 -3.31 -17.42 6.09
CA THR A 93 -2.86 -18.20 7.27
C THR A 93 -1.86 -17.42 8.12
N VAL A 94 -0.89 -16.71 7.51
CA VAL A 94 0.17 -16.01 8.25
C VAL A 94 -0.33 -14.72 8.92
N PHE A 95 -1.21 -13.96 8.27
CA PHE A 95 -1.67 -12.67 8.77
C PHE A 95 -3.02 -12.73 9.47
N GLY A 96 -3.73 -13.88 9.42
CA GLY A 96 -5.06 -14.00 9.99
C GLY A 96 -5.95 -12.83 9.55
N MET A 97 -5.94 -12.54 8.23
CA MET A 97 -6.52 -11.33 7.64
C MET A 97 -7.92 -11.13 8.19
N THR A 98 -8.03 -10.23 9.16
CA THR A 98 -9.29 -9.90 9.80
C THR A 98 -10.00 -9.01 8.82
N ASP A 99 -11.19 -9.43 8.38
CA ASP A 99 -12.07 -8.56 7.62
C ASP A 99 -12.44 -7.37 8.53
N LEU A 100 -11.87 -6.20 8.24
CA LEU A 100 -12.08 -4.98 9.02
C LEU A 100 -13.51 -4.45 8.83
N ASN A 101 -14.13 -4.73 7.69
CA ASN A 101 -15.54 -4.41 7.42
C ASN A 101 -16.47 -5.24 8.32
N LYS A 102 -16.01 -6.41 8.78
CA LYS A 102 -16.73 -7.25 9.76
C LYS A 102 -16.25 -7.08 11.19
N THR A 103 -15.26 -6.22 11.45
CA THR A 103 -14.72 -5.97 12.80
C THR A 103 -14.58 -4.48 13.12
N PRO A 104 -15.68 -3.70 13.09
CA PRO A 104 -15.65 -2.23 13.20
C PRO A 104 -15.00 -1.72 14.49
N LYS A 105 -15.13 -2.44 15.62
CA LYS A 105 -14.47 -2.08 16.89
C LYS A 105 -12.94 -2.14 16.80
N LYS A 106 -12.40 -3.07 16.01
CA LYS A 106 -10.94 -3.21 15.82
C LYS A 106 -10.41 -2.04 15.01
N TRP A 107 -11.10 -1.71 13.91
CA TRP A 107 -10.84 -0.54 13.10
C TRP A 107 -10.89 0.76 13.92
N GLU A 108 -11.98 0.98 14.66
CA GLU A 108 -12.15 2.17 15.50
C GLU A 108 -11.01 2.33 16.51
N ARG A 109 -10.63 1.24 17.18
CA ARG A 109 -9.51 1.25 18.13
C ARG A 109 -8.21 1.66 17.44
N ASP A 110 -7.94 1.15 16.25
CA ASP A 110 -6.69 1.43 15.55
C ASP A 110 -6.69 2.87 14.97
N MET A 111 -7.87 3.40 14.57
CA MET A 111 -8.03 4.83 14.22
C MET A 111 -7.81 5.74 15.43
N ARG A 112 -8.34 5.40 16.61
CA ARG A 112 -8.10 6.19 17.84
C ARG A 112 -6.63 6.25 18.22
N LYS A 113 -5.86 5.18 17.98
CA LYS A 113 -4.40 5.20 18.18
C LYS A 113 -3.72 6.17 17.21
N TYR A 114 -4.12 6.16 15.93
CA TYR A 114 -3.60 7.10 14.95
C TYR A 114 -3.95 8.54 15.31
N GLU A 115 -5.20 8.80 15.71
CA GLU A 115 -5.64 10.11 16.16
C GLU A 115 -4.82 10.61 17.37
N ALA A 116 -4.61 9.77 18.38
CA ALA A 116 -3.80 10.11 19.54
C ALA A 116 -2.34 10.43 19.15
N TRP A 117 -1.77 9.63 18.24
CA TRP A 117 -0.43 9.88 17.71
C TRP A 117 -0.37 11.20 16.93
N TYR A 118 -1.35 11.47 16.08
CA TYR A 118 -1.41 12.68 15.26
C TYR A 118 -1.61 13.94 16.10
N LYS A 119 -2.40 13.89 17.18
CA LYS A 119 -2.52 15.01 18.14
C LYS A 119 -1.19 15.40 18.77
N ALA A 120 -0.31 14.42 19.00
CA ALA A 120 1.01 14.66 19.59
C ALA A 120 2.07 15.10 18.56
N HIS A 121 2.02 14.60 17.31
CA HIS A 121 3.13 14.74 16.34
C HIS A 121 2.72 15.43 15.02
N GLY A 122 1.44 15.67 14.77
CA GLY A 122 0.92 16.11 13.46
C GLY A 122 1.38 17.51 13.02
N LYS A 123 1.95 18.32 13.92
CA LYS A 123 2.62 19.57 13.55
C LYS A 123 3.89 19.33 12.74
N ASP A 124 4.64 18.28 13.09
CA ASP A 124 5.88 17.90 12.42
C ASP A 124 5.61 17.00 11.20
N TYR A 125 4.44 16.34 11.19
CA TYR A 125 3.98 15.43 10.14
C TYR A 125 2.59 15.82 9.63
N PRO A 126 2.46 16.98 8.94
CA PRO A 126 1.17 17.49 8.50
C PRO A 126 0.55 16.60 7.41
N VAL A 127 -0.77 16.47 7.44
CA VAL A 127 -1.54 15.76 6.40
C VAL A 127 -2.58 16.68 5.77
N ASN A 128 -3.05 16.32 4.59
CA ASN A 128 -4.06 17.08 3.83
C ASN A 128 -5.51 16.63 4.10
N TRP A 129 -5.76 15.87 5.17
CA TRP A 129 -7.10 15.45 5.62
C TRP A 129 -7.32 15.77 7.10
N VAL A 130 -8.58 15.76 7.53
CA VAL A 130 -8.95 16.00 8.94
C VAL A 130 -8.76 14.72 9.75
N VAL A 131 -8.07 14.82 10.88
CA VAL A 131 -7.85 13.70 11.82
C VAL A 131 -8.61 13.98 13.12
N GLY A 132 -9.58 13.13 13.46
CA GLY A 132 -10.18 13.10 14.79
C GLY A 132 -11.55 13.78 14.99
N ASP A 133 -12.18 14.32 13.94
CA ASP A 133 -13.59 14.72 14.01
C ASP A 133 -14.50 13.66 13.42
N LYS A 134 -15.67 13.45 14.04
CA LYS A 134 -16.65 12.37 13.78
C LYS A 134 -16.70 11.97 12.30
N VAL A 135 -15.94 10.94 11.95
CA VAL A 135 -16.02 10.30 10.64
C VAL A 135 -17.37 9.58 10.60
N LYS A 136 -18.42 10.29 10.21
CA LYS A 136 -19.55 9.64 9.52
C LYS A 136 -18.96 9.24 8.17
N ILE A 137 -18.37 8.04 8.10
CA ILE A 137 -18.05 7.40 6.83
C ILE A 137 -19.39 7.26 6.13
N ARG A 138 -19.71 8.20 5.25
CA ARG A 138 -20.75 7.97 4.26
C ARG A 138 -20.10 7.06 3.23
N ASN A 139 -20.86 6.11 2.68
CA ASN A 139 -20.37 5.08 1.76
C ASN A 139 -19.65 5.63 0.50
N GLU A 140 -19.57 6.95 0.32
CA GLU A 140 -18.88 7.66 -0.76
C GLU A 140 -17.37 7.89 -0.48
N ASP A 141 -16.90 7.80 0.77
CA ASP A 141 -15.54 8.21 1.16
C ASP A 141 -14.44 7.17 0.83
N GLU A 142 -14.77 5.88 0.72
CA GLU A 142 -13.79 4.82 0.37
C GLU A 142 -13.26 4.99 -1.06
N ARG A 143 -14.10 5.54 -1.95
CA ARG A 143 -13.75 5.81 -3.34
C ARG A 143 -12.69 6.92 -3.45
N ILE A 144 -12.79 7.93 -2.58
CA ILE A 144 -11.87 9.08 -2.53
C ILE A 144 -10.48 8.66 -2.05
N ILE A 145 -10.38 7.73 -1.10
CA ILE A 145 -9.08 7.24 -0.60
C ILE A 145 -8.37 6.40 -1.68
N ALA A 146 -9.12 5.55 -2.40
CA ALA A 146 -8.56 4.78 -3.50
C ALA A 146 -8.15 5.68 -4.68
N GLU A 147 -8.99 6.65 -5.04
CA GLU A 147 -8.72 7.59 -6.13
C GLU A 147 -7.58 8.56 -5.80
N SER A 148 -7.44 9.02 -4.56
CA SER A 148 -6.31 9.89 -4.14
C SER A 148 -4.98 9.14 -4.10
N PHE A 149 -4.97 7.88 -3.67
CA PHE A 149 -3.77 7.05 -3.74
C PHE A 149 -3.35 6.79 -5.19
N LEU A 150 -4.30 6.48 -6.09
CA LEU A 150 -4.05 6.30 -7.52
C LEU A 150 -3.65 7.60 -8.23
N TYR A 151 -4.24 8.73 -7.86
CA TYR A 151 -3.91 10.05 -8.39
C TYR A 151 -2.48 10.46 -8.00
N THR A 152 -2.09 10.26 -6.73
CA THR A 152 -0.73 10.53 -6.24
C THR A 152 0.32 9.68 -6.96
N LEU A 153 0.00 8.41 -7.24
CA LEU A 153 0.87 7.53 -8.01
C LEU A 153 0.96 7.89 -9.51
N ASN A 154 -0.05 8.59 -10.05
CA ASN A 154 -0.08 9.06 -11.44
C ASN A 154 0.49 10.47 -11.63
N SER A 155 0.41 11.34 -10.62
CA SER A 155 0.92 12.73 -10.69
C SER A 155 2.45 12.80 -10.58
N GLU A 156 3.12 11.83 -9.96
CA GLU A 156 4.58 11.69 -9.98
C GLU A 156 5.18 11.40 -11.38
N GLY A 157 4.34 11.25 -12.42
CA GLY A 157 4.75 11.12 -13.82
C GLY A 157 4.78 12.43 -14.62
N LYS A 158 4.38 13.56 -14.02
CA LYS A 158 4.46 14.89 -14.64
C LYS A 158 5.11 15.87 -13.66
N GLN A 159 6.41 16.04 -13.77
CA GLN A 159 7.04 17.28 -13.34
C GLN A 159 7.04 18.28 -14.52
N PRO A 160 6.88 19.58 -14.27
CA PRO A 160 7.19 20.61 -15.27
C PRO A 160 8.66 20.55 -15.69
#